data_AF-V7DAM6-F1
#
_entry.id   AF-V7DAM6-F1
#
_cell.length_a   1.000
_cell.length_b   1.000
_cell.length_c   1.000
_cell.angle_alpha   90.00
_cell.angle_beta   90.00
_cell.angle_gamma   90.00
#
_symmetry.space_group_name_H-M   'P 1'
#
loop_
_entity.id
_entity.type
_entity.pdbx_description
1 polymer ?
#
loop_
_entity_poly.entity_id
_entity_poly.type
_entity_poly.pdbx_seq_one_letter_code
_entity_poly.pdbx_strand_id
1 'polypeptide(L)'
;MKRDGKVLWERALGWSHDLPKVDEVPKWRKVWANVKPSPNYFDDVYLELPRSSTILRGVIFLIGVPGLLFLFGMALYLYWDLLYADWRRDWLMNLSMVIIGPALLWVLIPDIKLDLVAPRDEPIRFNRLRQKIYIYEFRYDRIFIFSRKRWGVKPVAYNWDDVTAEVYRVYAPGHGGLIENVMLSIRNPETNEVIDRVFFTYDLYQGEAYWAIARLFMQQGPEALPKFVHPPRDWNDDDGLSHMHCLAPKVNWPEEIDRESRTGPSEGEAQ
;
A
#
# COMPACT_ATOMS: atom_id res chain seq x y z
N MET A 1 9.15 -13.13 11.04
CA MET A 1 8.82 -14.34 10.25
C MET A 1 9.52 -14.21 8.89
N LYS A 2 10.65 -14.92 8.69
CA LYS A 2 11.38 -14.89 7.41
C LYS A 2 10.45 -15.38 6.30
N ARG A 3 10.42 -14.63 5.21
CA ARG A 3 9.66 -14.95 4.01
C ARG A 3 10.26 -16.22 3.40
N ASP A 4 9.45 -17.21 3.02
CA ASP A 4 9.94 -18.27 2.12
C ASP A 4 10.44 -17.56 0.85
N GLY A 5 11.76 -17.54 0.68
CA GLY A 5 12.47 -16.75 -0.32
C GLY A 5 12.24 -17.30 -1.71
N LYS A 6 11.07 -17.02 -2.27
CA LYS A 6 10.87 -17.18 -3.71
C LYS A 6 11.66 -16.06 -4.38
N VAL A 7 12.81 -16.43 -4.95
CA VAL A 7 13.64 -15.54 -5.77
C VAL A 7 12.76 -14.88 -6.82
N LEU A 8 12.65 -13.55 -6.77
CA LEU A 8 11.94 -12.79 -7.79
C LEU A 8 12.88 -12.54 -8.96
N TRP A 9 12.31 -12.43 -10.16
CA TRP A 9 13.07 -12.05 -11.36
C TRP A 9 13.85 -10.76 -11.11
N GLU A 10 15.11 -10.71 -11.54
CA GLU A 10 16.02 -9.57 -11.33
C GLU A 10 15.40 -8.24 -11.79
N ARG A 11 14.66 -8.26 -12.91
CA ARG A 11 13.84 -7.14 -13.39
C ARG A 11 12.41 -7.61 -13.64
N ALA A 12 11.43 -6.97 -13.01
CA ALA A 12 10.03 -7.31 -13.25
C ALA A 12 9.52 -6.71 -14.57
N LEU A 13 8.37 -7.22 -15.03
CA LEU A 13 7.65 -6.66 -16.17
C LEU A 13 7.37 -5.17 -15.96
N GLY A 14 7.74 -4.33 -16.94
CA GLY A 14 7.54 -2.89 -16.87
C GLY A 14 8.67 -2.12 -16.17
N TRP A 15 9.75 -2.77 -15.72
CA TRP A 15 10.94 -2.06 -15.25
C TRP A 15 11.49 -1.12 -16.33
N SER A 16 11.85 0.10 -15.95
CA SER A 16 12.44 1.10 -16.85
C SER A 16 13.89 1.41 -16.49
N HIS A 17 14.15 1.88 -15.28
CA HIS A 17 15.48 2.29 -14.81
C HIS A 17 15.51 2.37 -13.29
N ASP A 18 16.71 2.38 -12.71
CA ASP A 18 16.91 2.49 -11.28
C ASP A 18 17.10 3.95 -10.88
N LEU A 19 16.56 4.34 -9.72
CA LEU A 19 16.86 5.60 -9.09
C LEU A 19 18.27 5.55 -8.46
N PRO A 20 18.90 6.71 -8.19
CA PRO A 20 20.28 6.71 -7.74
C PRO A 20 20.44 5.99 -6.40
N LYS A 21 21.60 5.38 -6.21
CA LYS A 21 21.82 4.43 -5.12
C LYS A 21 21.82 5.10 -3.74
N VAL A 22 21.81 4.26 -2.72
CA VAL A 22 21.80 4.65 -1.31
C VAL A 22 23.05 5.43 -0.89
N ASP A 23 24.21 5.14 -1.49
CA ASP A 23 25.50 5.78 -1.26
C ASP A 23 25.69 7.10 -2.00
N GLU A 24 24.87 7.37 -3.02
CA GLU A 24 24.95 8.61 -3.77
C GLU A 24 24.41 9.79 -2.96
N VAL A 25 25.23 10.85 -2.84
CA VAL A 25 24.83 12.07 -2.12
C VAL A 25 23.73 12.80 -2.91
N PRO A 26 22.52 12.99 -2.33
CA PRO A 26 21.46 13.70 -3.01
C PRO A 26 21.82 15.17 -3.20
N LYS A 27 21.80 15.65 -4.45
CA LYS A 27 21.91 17.09 -4.73
C LYS A 27 20.58 17.76 -4.40
N TRP A 28 20.53 18.54 -3.32
CA TRP A 28 19.34 19.29 -2.92
C TRP A 28 18.62 19.96 -4.09
N ARG A 29 17.31 19.72 -4.22
CA ARG A 29 16.43 20.46 -5.14
C ARG A 29 15.33 21.16 -4.34
N LYS A 30 15.17 22.47 -4.52
CA LYS A 30 14.06 23.28 -3.93
C LYS A 30 12.69 22.63 -4.06
N VAL A 31 12.51 21.93 -5.17
CA VAL A 31 11.36 21.15 -5.59
C VAL A 31 10.90 20.11 -4.54
N TRP A 32 11.83 19.52 -3.78
CA TRP A 32 11.52 18.50 -2.77
C TRP A 32 10.82 19.06 -1.51
N ALA A 33 11.01 20.35 -1.19
CA ALA A 33 10.32 20.98 -0.06
C ALA A 33 8.80 21.09 -0.27
N ASN A 34 8.37 21.06 -1.54
CA ASN A 34 6.97 21.17 -1.96
C ASN A 34 6.33 19.81 -2.25
N VAL A 35 6.96 18.69 -1.82
CA VAL A 35 6.39 17.36 -2.04
C VAL A 35 5.04 17.24 -1.32
N LYS A 36 4.08 16.61 -1.98
CA LYS A 36 2.72 16.39 -1.46
C LYS A 36 2.38 14.91 -1.49
N PRO A 37 1.90 14.34 -0.37
CA PRO A 37 1.95 14.89 0.99
C PRO A 37 3.40 15.07 1.50
N SER A 38 3.58 15.94 2.51
CA SER A 38 4.82 16.03 3.29
C SER A 38 5.06 14.75 4.09
N PRO A 39 6.31 14.49 4.56
CA PRO A 39 6.57 13.44 5.53
C PRO A 39 5.62 13.53 6.74
N ASN A 40 5.15 12.39 7.25
CA ASN A 40 4.23 12.33 8.38
C ASN A 40 4.88 12.81 9.66
N TYR A 41 6.17 12.48 9.83
CA TYR A 41 6.97 12.81 11.00
C TYR A 41 8.46 12.62 10.68
N PHE A 42 9.33 13.37 11.34
CA PHE A 42 10.76 13.11 11.35
C PHE A 42 11.41 13.66 12.62
N ASP A 43 12.41 12.95 13.13
CA ASP A 43 13.28 13.37 14.23
C ASP A 43 14.72 12.87 14.02
N ASP A 44 15.55 12.89 15.06
CA ASP A 44 16.94 12.42 14.97
C ASP A 44 17.06 10.89 14.76
N VAL A 45 16.00 10.15 15.04
CA VAL A 45 15.96 8.68 15.01
C VAL A 45 15.39 8.18 13.70
N TYR A 46 14.20 8.64 13.32
CA TYR A 46 13.48 8.13 12.17
C TYR A 46 12.76 9.20 11.36
N LEU A 47 12.58 8.89 10.07
CA LEU A 47 11.76 9.62 9.12
C LEU A 47 10.60 8.72 8.72
N GLU A 48 9.37 9.24 8.77
CA GLU A 48 8.17 8.55 8.33
C GLU A 48 7.62 9.20 7.05
N LEU A 49 7.59 8.43 5.96
CA LEU A 49 6.99 8.85 4.71
C LEU A 49 5.59 8.24 4.56
N PRO A 50 4.57 9.04 4.21
CA PRO A 50 3.24 8.55 3.91
C PRO A 50 3.24 7.66 2.68
N ARG A 51 2.35 6.67 2.69
CA ARG A 51 2.13 5.81 1.54
C ARG A 51 0.75 5.20 1.60
N SER A 52 -0.01 5.33 0.52
CA SER A 52 -1.24 4.57 0.32
C SER A 52 -1.08 3.64 -0.87
N SER A 53 -1.23 2.34 -0.64
CA SER A 53 -1.29 1.31 -1.68
C SER A 53 -2.69 1.18 -2.30
N THR A 54 -3.70 1.80 -1.70
CA THR A 54 -5.11 1.64 -2.10
C THR A 54 -5.73 3.00 -2.38
N ILE A 55 -5.82 3.35 -3.67
CA ILE A 55 -6.37 4.64 -4.14
C ILE A 55 -7.92 4.67 -4.05
N LEU A 56 -8.60 3.53 -4.25
CA LEU A 56 -10.06 3.47 -4.46
C LEU A 56 -10.88 3.38 -3.17
N ARG A 57 -10.68 4.27 -2.21
CA ARG A 57 -11.56 4.31 -1.02
C ARG A 57 -12.88 5.00 -1.33
N GLY A 58 -13.99 4.33 -1.05
CA GLY A 58 -15.34 4.88 -1.22
C GLY A 58 -16.00 4.55 -2.58
N VAL A 59 -15.25 4.00 -3.54
CA VAL A 59 -15.83 3.50 -4.81
C VAL A 59 -16.77 2.32 -4.55
N ILE A 60 -16.54 1.56 -3.48
CA ILE A 60 -17.42 0.49 -3.07
C ILE A 60 -18.72 1.00 -2.43
N PHE A 61 -18.76 2.18 -1.82
CA PHE A 61 -20.05 2.74 -1.43
C PHE A 61 -20.88 3.13 -2.67
N LEU A 62 -20.23 3.70 -3.68
CA LEU A 62 -20.90 4.11 -4.93
C LEU A 62 -21.37 2.91 -5.77
N ILE A 63 -20.60 1.82 -5.82
CA ILE A 63 -20.92 0.64 -6.66
C ILE A 63 -21.52 -0.50 -5.83
N GLY A 64 -20.99 -0.73 -4.64
CA GLY A 64 -21.36 -1.84 -3.77
C GLY A 64 -22.73 -1.68 -3.13
N VAL A 65 -23.15 -0.49 -2.69
CA VAL A 65 -24.52 -0.31 -2.14
C VAL A 65 -25.59 -0.56 -3.21
N PRO A 66 -25.53 0.08 -4.41
CA PRO A 66 -26.44 -0.27 -5.49
C PRO A 66 -26.33 -1.73 -5.94
N GLY A 67 -25.10 -2.28 -5.96
CA GLY A 67 -24.86 -3.68 -6.31
C GLY A 67 -25.51 -4.66 -5.33
N LEU A 68 -25.42 -4.40 -4.02
CA LEU A 68 -26.06 -5.20 -2.98
C LEU A 68 -27.60 -5.09 -3.05
N LEU A 69 -28.14 -3.89 -3.30
CA LEU A 69 -29.58 -3.71 -3.50
C LEU A 69 -30.08 -4.44 -4.74
N PHE A 70 -29.31 -4.40 -5.84
CA PHE A 70 -29.61 -5.15 -7.05
C PHE A 70 -29.62 -6.66 -6.79
N LEU A 71 -28.62 -7.18 -6.07
CA LEU A 71 -28.53 -8.59 -5.70
C LEU A 71 -29.67 -9.02 -4.75
N PHE A 72 -30.06 -8.13 -3.83
CA PHE A 72 -31.21 -8.37 -2.94
C PHE A 72 -32.52 -8.45 -3.73
N GLY A 73 -32.75 -7.53 -4.66
CA GLY A 73 -33.91 -7.57 -5.56
C GLY A 73 -33.93 -8.84 -6.42
N MET A 74 -32.76 -9.25 -6.93
CA MET A 74 -32.62 -10.50 -7.69
C MET A 74 -32.94 -11.74 -6.84
N ALA A 75 -32.52 -11.76 -5.57
CA ALA A 75 -32.85 -12.84 -4.64
C ALA A 75 -34.36 -12.90 -4.34
N LEU A 76 -35.03 -11.76 -4.17
CA LEU A 76 -36.48 -11.69 -3.99
C LEU A 76 -37.23 -12.18 -5.23
N TYR A 77 -36.77 -11.82 -6.43
CA TYR A 77 -37.33 -12.32 -7.68
C TYR A 77 -37.22 -13.84 -7.78
N LEU A 78 -36.02 -14.38 -7.52
CA LEU A 78 -35.80 -15.83 -7.52
C LEU A 78 -36.66 -16.57 -6.49
N TYR A 79 -36.82 -15.99 -5.30
CA TYR A 79 -37.68 -16.54 -4.26
C TYR A 79 -39.15 -16.56 -4.69
N TRP A 80 -39.64 -15.48 -5.28
CA TRP A 80 -40.99 -15.39 -5.83
C TRP A 80 -41.22 -16.43 -6.93
N ASP A 81 -40.27 -16.54 -7.86
CA ASP A 81 -40.40 -17.45 -8.99
C ASP A 81 -40.35 -18.93 -8.57
N LEU A 82 -39.59 -19.25 -7.52
CA LEU A 82 -39.52 -20.60 -6.95
C LEU A 82 -40.80 -21.02 -6.23
N LEU A 83 -41.46 -20.10 -5.52
CA LEU A 83 -42.58 -20.45 -4.62
C LEU A 83 -43.97 -20.13 -5.17
N TYR A 84 -44.07 -19.14 -6.06
CA TYR A 84 -45.37 -18.61 -6.51
C TYR A 84 -45.56 -18.72 -8.02
N ALA A 85 -44.48 -18.60 -8.81
CA ALA A 85 -44.53 -18.82 -10.24
C ALA A 85 -44.14 -20.26 -10.62
N ASP A 86 -44.36 -20.64 -11.87
CA ASP A 86 -43.84 -21.90 -12.40
C ASP A 86 -42.41 -21.68 -12.89
N TRP A 87 -41.43 -22.08 -12.07
CA TRP A 87 -39.99 -22.01 -12.35
C TRP A 87 -39.60 -22.50 -13.75
N ARG A 88 -40.37 -23.44 -14.33
CA ARG A 88 -40.09 -23.97 -15.68
C ARG A 88 -40.36 -22.96 -16.79
N ARG A 89 -41.21 -21.97 -16.54
CA ARG A 89 -41.57 -20.95 -17.53
C ARG A 89 -40.38 -20.09 -17.92
N ASP A 90 -39.60 -19.65 -16.93
CA ASP A 90 -38.49 -18.72 -17.10
C ASP A 90 -37.13 -19.35 -16.70
N TRP A 91 -37.01 -20.66 -16.91
CA TRP A 91 -35.89 -21.49 -16.42
C TRP A 91 -34.49 -20.96 -16.80
N LEU A 92 -34.33 -20.37 -17.99
CA LEU A 92 -33.04 -19.83 -18.46
C LEU A 92 -32.65 -18.56 -17.68
N MET A 93 -33.60 -17.67 -17.43
CA MET A 93 -33.38 -16.46 -16.64
C MET A 93 -33.01 -16.85 -15.21
N ASN A 94 -33.79 -17.76 -14.61
CA ASN A 94 -33.55 -18.24 -13.26
C ASN A 94 -32.18 -18.90 -13.10
N LEU A 95 -31.79 -19.77 -14.05
CA LEU A 95 -30.48 -20.40 -14.06
C LEU A 95 -29.36 -19.36 -14.15
N SER A 96 -29.51 -18.34 -15.00
CA SER A 96 -28.53 -17.27 -15.12
C SER A 96 -28.38 -16.46 -13.83
N MET A 97 -29.48 -16.13 -13.16
CA MET A 97 -29.46 -15.41 -11.88
C MET A 97 -28.82 -16.23 -10.76
N VAL A 98 -29.06 -17.55 -10.71
CA VAL A 98 -28.42 -18.46 -9.73
C VAL A 98 -26.90 -18.52 -9.89
N ILE A 99 -26.39 -18.33 -11.11
CA ILE A 99 -24.94 -18.34 -11.38
C ILE A 99 -24.33 -16.94 -11.22
N ILE A 100 -24.97 -15.92 -11.81
CA ILE A 100 -24.46 -14.55 -11.86
C ILE A 100 -24.48 -13.92 -10.47
N GLY A 101 -25.50 -14.16 -9.65
CA GLY A 101 -25.61 -13.58 -8.31
C GLY A 101 -24.43 -13.91 -7.40
N PRO A 102 -24.13 -15.19 -7.16
CA PRO A 102 -22.95 -15.60 -6.41
C PRO A 102 -21.64 -15.12 -7.02
N ALA A 103 -21.52 -15.08 -8.35
CA ALA A 103 -20.32 -14.56 -9.02
C ALA A 103 -20.12 -13.05 -8.73
N LEU A 104 -21.18 -12.24 -8.81
CA LEU A 104 -21.14 -10.82 -8.47
C LEU A 104 -20.83 -10.60 -6.99
N LEU A 105 -21.41 -11.39 -6.09
CA LEU A 105 -21.07 -11.36 -4.66
C LEU A 105 -19.58 -11.66 -4.43
N TRP A 106 -19.04 -12.67 -5.11
CA TRP A 106 -17.62 -13.03 -5.02
C TRP A 106 -16.69 -11.93 -5.50
N VAL A 107 -17.10 -11.11 -6.46
CA VAL A 107 -16.34 -9.94 -6.92
C VAL A 107 -16.47 -8.77 -5.93
N LEU A 108 -17.67 -8.49 -5.40
CA LEU A 108 -17.94 -7.33 -4.56
C LEU A 108 -17.41 -7.47 -3.12
N ILE A 109 -17.53 -8.66 -2.51
CA ILE A 109 -17.17 -8.87 -1.10
C ILE A 109 -15.69 -8.55 -0.78
N PRO A 110 -14.68 -8.98 -1.58
CA PRO A 110 -13.29 -8.64 -1.30
C PRO A 110 -13.04 -7.12 -1.32
N ASP A 111 -13.65 -6.41 -2.26
CA ASP A 111 -13.51 -4.96 -2.36
C ASP A 111 -14.16 -4.26 -1.15
N ILE A 112 -15.39 -4.64 -0.77
CA ILE A 112 -16.04 -4.16 0.48
C ILE A 112 -15.17 -4.41 1.70
N LYS A 113 -14.61 -5.60 1.82
CA LYS A 113 -13.74 -5.93 2.95
C LYS A 113 -12.47 -5.08 2.94
N LEU A 114 -11.90 -4.81 1.77
CA LEU A 114 -10.70 -3.97 1.65
C LEU A 114 -10.98 -2.54 2.16
N ASP A 115 -12.09 -1.93 1.75
CA ASP A 115 -12.47 -0.58 2.21
C ASP A 115 -12.71 -0.50 3.72
N LEU A 116 -13.24 -1.57 4.33
CA LEU A 116 -13.55 -1.60 5.76
C LEU A 116 -12.34 -1.92 6.65
N VAL A 117 -11.34 -2.64 6.13
CA VAL A 117 -10.24 -3.19 6.96
C VAL A 117 -8.89 -2.53 6.65
N ALA A 118 -8.70 -1.96 5.46
CA ALA A 118 -7.43 -1.35 5.11
C ALA A 118 -7.14 -0.10 5.99
N PRO A 119 -5.93 0.00 6.57
CA PRO A 119 -5.55 1.10 7.46
C PRO A 119 -5.46 2.41 6.67
N ARG A 120 -5.73 3.56 7.31
CA ARG A 120 -5.72 4.90 6.63
C ARG A 120 -4.42 5.22 5.89
N ASP A 121 -3.29 4.82 6.45
CA ASP A 121 -1.97 4.99 5.86
C ASP A 121 -1.16 3.70 6.04
N GLU A 122 -0.16 3.50 5.19
CA GLU A 122 0.77 2.37 5.18
C GLU A 122 2.21 2.88 5.13
N PRO A 123 2.66 3.65 6.14
CA PRO A 123 3.87 4.44 6.03
C PRO A 123 5.12 3.57 5.90
N ILE A 124 6.17 4.19 5.40
CA ILE A 124 7.52 3.60 5.41
C ILE A 124 8.37 4.45 6.35
N ARG A 125 8.94 3.79 7.36
CA ARG A 125 9.86 4.42 8.31
C ARG A 125 11.29 4.08 7.98
N PHE A 126 12.12 5.10 7.95
CA PHE A 126 13.57 5.00 7.77
C PHE A 126 14.21 5.33 9.11
N ASN A 127 14.77 4.32 9.78
CA ASN A 127 15.47 4.52 11.05
C ASN A 127 16.96 4.64 10.78
N ARG A 128 17.48 5.84 11.03
CA ARG A 128 18.88 6.18 10.80
C ARG A 128 19.81 5.50 11.79
N LEU A 129 19.44 5.43 13.07
CA LEU A 129 20.29 4.85 14.12
C LEU A 129 20.50 3.35 13.92
N ARG A 130 19.48 2.65 13.41
CA ARG A 130 19.52 1.20 13.13
C ARG A 130 19.94 0.87 11.70
N GLN A 131 20.03 1.85 10.80
CA GLN A 131 20.22 1.64 9.35
C GLN A 131 19.21 0.62 8.78
N LYS A 132 17.94 0.76 9.18
CA LYS A 132 16.84 -0.15 8.80
C LYS A 132 15.64 0.61 8.27
N ILE A 133 14.91 -0.04 7.37
CA ILE A 133 13.62 0.40 6.85
C ILE A 133 12.53 -0.50 7.42
N TYR A 134 11.48 0.11 7.96
CA TYR A 134 10.27 -0.56 8.41
C TYR A 134 9.13 -0.23 7.47
N ILE A 135 8.58 -1.25 6.83
CA ILE A 135 7.53 -1.14 5.83
C ILE A 135 6.24 -1.65 6.45
N TYR A 136 5.26 -0.77 6.62
CA TYR A 136 3.96 -1.11 7.19
C TYR A 136 2.94 -1.36 6.09
N GLU A 137 2.87 -2.59 5.59
CA GLU A 137 1.97 -2.96 4.50
C GLU A 137 0.74 -3.73 4.99
N PHE A 138 -0.44 -3.40 4.48
CA PHE A 138 -1.63 -4.25 4.60
C PHE A 138 -1.68 -5.22 3.42
N ARG A 139 -1.57 -6.52 3.72
CA ARG A 139 -1.71 -7.55 2.70
C ARG A 139 -3.15 -7.98 2.58
N TYR A 140 -3.59 -8.20 1.34
CA TYR A 140 -4.89 -8.75 1.04
C TYR A 140 -4.82 -9.70 -0.17
N ASP A 141 -5.78 -10.60 -0.25
CA ASP A 141 -5.91 -11.56 -1.34
C ASP A 141 -7.39 -11.65 -1.74
N ARG A 142 -7.71 -11.24 -2.98
CA ARG A 142 -9.09 -11.16 -3.49
C ARG A 142 -9.76 -12.54 -3.58
N ILE A 143 -8.99 -13.61 -3.74
CA ILE A 143 -9.53 -14.98 -3.86
C ILE A 143 -9.75 -15.57 -2.47
N PHE A 144 -8.78 -15.39 -1.57
CA PHE A 144 -8.81 -15.98 -0.23
C PHE A 144 -9.32 -15.00 0.83
N ILE A 145 -10.54 -14.49 0.64
CA ILE A 145 -11.17 -13.44 1.44
C ILE A 145 -11.13 -13.75 2.94
N PHE A 146 -11.45 -14.98 3.36
CA PHE A 146 -11.54 -15.36 4.77
C PHE A 146 -10.21 -15.78 5.41
N SER A 147 -9.10 -15.74 4.66
CA SER A 147 -7.81 -16.20 5.16
C SER A 147 -7.15 -15.16 6.08
N ARG A 148 -7.10 -15.44 7.38
CA ARG A 148 -6.33 -14.64 8.36
C ARG A 148 -4.83 -14.58 8.07
N LYS A 149 -4.30 -15.54 7.30
CA LYS A 149 -2.87 -15.57 6.94
C LYS A 149 -2.56 -14.65 5.76
N ARG A 150 -3.50 -14.45 4.84
CA ARG A 150 -3.30 -13.66 3.62
C ARG A 150 -3.83 -12.24 3.74
N TRP A 151 -4.74 -12.02 4.69
CA TRP A 151 -5.27 -10.72 5.05
C TRP A 151 -4.67 -10.22 6.35
N GLY A 152 -4.24 -8.96 6.36
CA GLY A 152 -3.83 -8.28 7.57
C GLY A 152 -2.56 -7.45 7.42
N VAL A 153 -2.31 -6.69 8.46
CA VAL A 153 -1.11 -5.88 8.65
C VAL A 153 0.11 -6.78 8.79
N LYS A 154 1.10 -6.61 7.92
CA LYS A 154 2.37 -7.35 7.97
C LYS A 154 3.53 -6.37 7.86
N PRO A 155 3.98 -5.84 8.99
CA PRO A 155 5.14 -4.96 9.01
C PRO A 155 6.40 -5.81 8.78
N VAL A 156 7.30 -5.31 7.94
CA VAL A 156 8.56 -5.98 7.62
C VAL A 156 9.70 -5.00 7.79
N ALA A 157 10.77 -5.48 8.41
CA ALA A 157 12.01 -4.73 8.57
C ALA A 157 13.07 -5.26 7.60
N TYR A 158 13.79 -4.35 6.96
CA TYR A 158 14.90 -4.63 6.03
C TYR A 158 16.08 -3.72 6.35
N ASN A 159 17.29 -4.14 5.98
CA ASN A 159 18.45 -3.26 6.07
C ASN A 159 18.36 -2.18 4.98
N TRP A 160 18.81 -0.98 5.31
CA TRP A 160 18.83 0.17 4.41
C TRP A 160 19.74 -0.05 3.20
N ASP A 161 20.91 -0.66 3.41
CA ASP A 161 21.92 -0.89 2.36
C ASP A 161 21.44 -1.86 1.26
N ASP A 162 20.47 -2.71 1.58
CA ASP A 162 19.93 -3.74 0.68
C ASP A 162 18.80 -3.20 -0.22
N VAL A 163 18.42 -1.92 -0.08
CA VAL A 163 17.25 -1.34 -0.75
C VAL A 163 17.64 -0.52 -1.97
N THR A 164 17.02 -0.85 -3.10
CA THR A 164 17.16 -0.13 -4.36
C THR A 164 15.80 0.38 -4.82
N ALA A 165 15.69 1.66 -5.17
CA ALA A 165 14.47 2.21 -5.75
C ALA A 165 14.48 2.06 -7.27
N GLU A 166 13.41 1.51 -7.83
CA GLU A 166 13.26 1.15 -9.24
C GLU A 166 12.01 1.81 -9.83
N VAL A 167 12.13 2.33 -11.06
CA VAL A 167 11.02 2.95 -11.80
C VAL A 167 10.37 1.93 -12.72
N TYR A 168 9.05 1.85 -12.64
CA TYR A 168 8.21 0.96 -13.43
C TYR A 168 7.24 1.74 -14.32
N ARG A 169 7.28 1.45 -15.62
CA ARG A 169 6.36 1.97 -16.63
C ARG A 169 5.21 0.99 -16.84
N VAL A 170 4.02 1.41 -16.43
CA VAL A 170 2.78 0.65 -16.62
C VAL A 170 1.86 1.43 -17.53
N TYR A 171 1.36 0.81 -18.58
CA TYR A 171 0.36 1.44 -19.45
C TYR A 171 -0.99 1.47 -18.74
N ALA A 172 -1.53 2.67 -18.54
CA ALA A 172 -2.84 2.88 -17.91
C ALA A 172 -3.75 3.67 -18.84
N PRO A 173 -4.65 3.00 -19.60
CA PRO A 173 -5.46 3.64 -20.62
C PRO A 173 -6.35 4.78 -20.11
N GLY A 174 -6.74 4.76 -18.82
CA GLY A 174 -7.57 5.78 -18.19
C GLY A 174 -6.85 7.07 -17.75
N HIS A 175 -5.51 7.08 -17.76
CA HIS A 175 -4.69 8.22 -17.30
C HIS A 175 -3.93 8.92 -18.44
N GLY A 176 -4.31 8.67 -19.69
CA GLY A 176 -3.71 9.34 -20.85
C GLY A 176 -2.36 8.79 -21.30
N GLY A 177 -1.92 7.62 -20.81
CA GLY A 177 -0.71 6.96 -21.32
C GLY A 177 0.03 6.07 -20.32
N LEU A 178 1.35 6.09 -20.41
CA LEU A 178 2.27 5.40 -19.52
C LEU A 178 2.32 6.11 -18.17
N ILE A 179 2.07 5.38 -17.09
CA ILE A 179 2.31 5.83 -15.71
C ILE A 179 3.66 5.28 -15.27
N GLU A 180 4.46 6.14 -14.65
CA GLU A 180 5.73 5.76 -14.03
C GLU A 180 5.55 5.69 -12.51
N ASN A 181 5.49 4.46 -12.00
CA ASN A 181 5.42 4.18 -10.57
C ASN A 181 6.84 3.91 -10.05
N VAL A 182 7.08 4.19 -8.77
CA VAL A 182 8.34 3.83 -8.10
C VAL A 182 8.07 2.68 -7.14
N MET A 183 8.97 1.69 -7.16
CA MET A 183 8.98 0.55 -6.24
C MET A 183 10.32 0.47 -5.52
N LEU A 184 10.31 -0.02 -4.28
CA LEU A 184 11.50 -0.39 -3.54
C LEU A 184 11.73 -1.89 -3.73
N SER A 185 12.83 -2.24 -4.38
CA SER A 185 13.31 -3.62 -4.50
C SER A 185 14.34 -3.88 -3.41
N ILE A 186 14.10 -4.91 -2.60
CA ILE A 186 15.00 -5.36 -1.54
C ILE A 186 15.79 -6.56 -2.05
N ARG A 187 17.11 -6.45 -1.99
CA ARG A 187 18.04 -7.49 -2.46
C ARG A 187 18.56 -8.32 -1.31
N ASN A 188 18.93 -9.56 -1.60
CA ASN A 188 19.65 -10.41 -0.68
C ASN A 188 21.12 -9.93 -0.61
N PRO A 189 21.68 -9.65 0.57
CA PRO A 189 23.09 -9.29 0.68
C PRO A 189 24.03 -10.41 0.18
N GLU A 190 23.63 -11.68 0.30
CA GLU A 190 24.47 -12.82 -0.09
C GLU A 190 24.35 -13.18 -1.57
N THR A 191 23.12 -13.20 -2.12
CA THR A 191 22.86 -13.67 -3.49
C THR A 191 22.63 -12.53 -4.49
N ASN A 192 22.48 -11.28 -4.02
CA ASN A 192 22.11 -10.09 -4.81
C ASN A 192 20.75 -10.22 -5.55
N GLU A 193 19.98 -11.24 -5.23
CA GLU A 193 18.66 -11.51 -5.81
C GLU A 193 17.59 -10.65 -5.13
N VAL A 194 16.56 -10.25 -5.89
CA VAL A 194 15.43 -9.49 -5.34
C VAL A 194 14.53 -10.42 -4.52
N ILE A 195 14.47 -10.21 -3.20
CA ILE A 195 13.65 -10.97 -2.26
C ILE A 195 12.24 -10.37 -2.14
N ASP A 196 12.15 -9.04 -2.26
CA ASP A 196 10.91 -8.31 -2.11
C ASP A 196 10.84 -7.11 -3.05
N ARG A 197 9.62 -6.79 -3.45
CA ARG A 197 9.28 -5.55 -4.14
C ARG A 197 8.10 -4.93 -3.46
N VAL A 198 8.31 -3.71 -3.00
CA VAL A 198 7.33 -2.94 -2.27
C VAL A 198 6.98 -1.72 -3.07
N PHE A 199 5.69 -1.49 -3.26
CA PHE A 199 5.20 -0.28 -3.89
C PHE A 199 5.62 0.96 -3.08
N PHE A 200 6.12 2.01 -3.75
CA PHE A 200 6.55 3.25 -3.10
C PHE A 200 5.60 4.41 -3.44
N THR A 201 5.49 4.79 -4.71
CA THR A 201 4.64 5.89 -5.18
C THR A 201 4.06 5.61 -6.57
N TYR A 202 2.91 6.23 -6.87
CA TYR A 202 2.26 6.15 -8.19
C TYR A 202 2.81 7.15 -9.20
N ASP A 203 3.65 8.07 -8.73
CA ASP A 203 4.18 9.18 -9.49
C ASP A 203 5.70 9.21 -9.37
N LEU A 204 6.37 9.34 -10.51
CA LEU A 204 7.83 9.38 -10.60
C LEU A 204 8.40 10.58 -9.85
N TYR A 205 7.81 11.75 -10.02
CA TYR A 205 8.32 12.97 -9.41
C TYR A 205 8.21 12.91 -7.88
N GLN A 206 7.09 12.40 -7.36
CA GLN A 206 6.92 12.15 -5.93
C GLN A 206 7.90 11.10 -5.44
N GLY A 207 8.10 10.02 -6.20
CA GLY A 207 9.03 8.93 -5.85
C GLY A 207 10.48 9.39 -5.82
N GLU A 208 10.92 10.19 -6.80
CA GLU A 208 12.25 10.81 -6.81
C GLU A 208 12.45 11.73 -5.61
N ALA A 209 11.45 12.55 -5.27
CA ALA A 209 11.53 13.45 -4.12
C ALA A 209 11.60 12.68 -2.80
N TYR A 210 10.72 11.71 -2.58
CA TYR A 210 10.71 10.87 -1.39
C TYR A 210 11.99 10.05 -1.25
N TRP A 211 12.49 9.46 -2.34
CA TRP A 211 13.73 8.70 -2.32
C TRP A 211 14.95 9.59 -2.03
N ALA A 212 14.97 10.81 -2.56
CA ALA A 212 16.02 11.77 -2.24
C ALA A 212 15.96 12.25 -0.78
N ILE A 213 14.76 12.53 -0.25
CA ILE A 213 14.54 12.90 1.14
C ILE A 213 14.99 11.78 2.08
N ALA A 214 14.60 10.53 1.79
CA ALA A 214 15.00 9.37 2.58
C ALA A 214 16.52 9.20 2.61
N ARG A 215 17.20 9.28 1.46
CA ARG A 215 18.67 9.19 1.42
C ARG A 215 19.35 10.33 2.16
N LEU A 216 18.86 11.56 2.00
CA LEU A 216 19.43 12.73 2.67
C LEU A 216 19.32 12.59 4.19
N PHE A 217 18.16 12.14 4.67
CA PHE A 217 17.93 11.85 6.07
C PHE A 217 18.86 10.75 6.60
N MET A 218 18.96 9.62 5.88
CA MET A 218 19.77 8.48 6.33
C MET A 218 21.26 8.80 6.35
N GLN A 219 21.75 9.61 5.40
CA GLN A 219 23.17 10.00 5.32
C GLN A 219 23.54 11.15 6.26
N GLN A 220 22.75 12.23 6.28
CA GLN A 220 23.13 13.50 6.91
C GLN A 220 22.26 13.86 8.13
N GLY A 221 21.17 13.13 8.37
CA GLY A 221 20.25 13.39 9.48
C GLY A 221 19.17 14.43 9.17
N PRO A 222 18.34 14.79 10.17
CA PRO A 222 17.20 15.70 9.98
C PRO A 222 17.62 17.14 9.67
N GLU A 223 18.80 17.59 10.11
CA GLU A 223 19.28 18.96 9.86
C GLU A 223 19.51 19.26 8.38
N ALA A 224 19.80 18.22 7.59
CA ALA A 224 19.97 18.35 6.15
C ALA A 224 18.64 18.39 5.39
N LEU A 225 17.53 18.01 6.03
CA LEU A 225 16.22 18.04 5.41
C LEU A 225 15.76 19.49 5.19
N PRO A 226 15.04 19.75 4.08
CA PRO A 226 14.48 21.06 3.87
C PRO A 226 13.38 21.37 4.88
N LYS A 227 13.14 22.66 5.07
CA LYS A 227 11.89 23.12 5.66
C LYS A 227 10.75 22.81 4.70
N PHE A 228 10.00 21.76 5.02
CA PHE A 228 8.82 21.37 4.24
C PHE A 228 7.78 22.48 4.29
N VAL A 229 7.17 22.77 3.14
CA VAL A 229 6.13 23.80 3.02
C VAL A 229 4.84 23.36 3.71
N HIS A 230 4.60 22.05 3.76
CA HIS A 230 3.44 21.46 4.41
C HIS A 230 3.85 20.89 5.77
N PRO A 231 3.04 21.12 6.82
CA PRO A 231 3.32 20.54 8.13
C PRO A 231 3.27 19.01 8.08
N PRO A 232 3.92 18.32 9.02
CA PRO A 232 3.74 16.89 9.19
C PRO A 232 2.26 16.56 9.43
N ARG A 233 1.80 15.46 8.85
CA ARG A 233 0.38 15.06 8.84
C ARG A 233 0.21 13.75 9.59
N ASP A 234 -0.67 13.75 10.59
CA ASP A 234 -1.13 12.51 11.24
C ASP A 234 -2.41 12.01 10.57
N TRP A 235 -2.34 10.88 9.89
CA TRP A 235 -3.48 10.28 9.17
C TRP A 235 -4.60 9.77 10.09
N ASN A 236 -4.34 9.59 11.39
CA ASN A 236 -5.34 9.20 12.37
C ASN A 236 -6.20 10.37 12.85
N ASP A 237 -5.62 11.57 12.88
CA ASP A 237 -6.25 12.80 13.35
C ASP A 237 -6.63 13.74 12.19
N ASP A 238 -6.21 13.42 10.96
CA ASP A 238 -6.67 14.12 9.77
C ASP A 238 -8.07 13.61 9.36
N ASP A 239 -9.06 14.46 9.64
CA ASP A 239 -10.39 14.41 9.06
C ASP A 239 -10.26 14.72 7.56
N GLY A 240 -9.81 13.72 6.79
CA GLY A 240 -9.50 13.87 5.38
C GLY A 240 -10.61 14.58 4.59
N LEU A 241 -10.26 15.14 3.43
CA LEU A 241 -11.21 15.87 2.54
C LEU A 241 -12.44 15.03 2.12
N SER A 242 -12.42 13.70 2.30
CA SER A 242 -13.53 12.80 2.03
C SER A 242 -13.97 12.09 3.31
N HIS A 243 -15.27 12.18 3.63
CA HIS A 243 -15.91 11.48 4.76
C HIS A 243 -15.65 9.97 4.76
N MET A 244 -15.36 9.38 3.60
CA MET A 244 -15.05 7.94 3.47
C MET A 244 -13.70 7.58 4.08
N HIS A 245 -12.75 8.53 4.07
CA HIS A 245 -11.45 8.34 4.73
C HIS A 245 -11.62 8.24 6.26
N CYS A 246 -12.63 8.91 6.83
CA CYS A 246 -12.91 8.87 8.26
C CYS A 246 -13.45 7.51 8.72
N LEU A 247 -14.13 6.76 7.85
CA LEU A 247 -14.64 5.42 8.17
C LEU A 247 -13.56 4.34 8.21
N ALA A 248 -12.40 4.60 7.61
CA ALA A 248 -11.32 3.65 7.62
C ALA A 248 -10.73 3.48 9.03
N PRO A 249 -10.35 2.24 9.41
CA PRO A 249 -9.70 1.98 10.68
C PRO A 249 -8.48 2.88 10.90
N LYS A 250 -8.36 3.39 12.13
CA LYS A 250 -7.14 4.07 12.56
C LYS A 250 -5.95 3.13 12.42
N VAL A 251 -4.84 3.71 12.03
CA VAL A 251 -3.55 3.05 11.90
C VAL A 251 -3.11 2.56 13.28
N ASN A 252 -3.12 1.23 13.46
CA ASN A 252 -2.60 0.56 14.65
C ASN A 252 -1.64 -0.55 14.21
N TRP A 253 -0.35 -0.30 14.38
CA TRP A 253 0.71 -1.23 14.01
C TRP A 253 1.08 -2.12 15.21
N PRO A 254 1.58 -3.35 14.99
CA PRO A 254 2.02 -4.22 16.08
C PRO A 254 3.06 -3.52 16.96
N GLU A 255 2.83 -3.52 18.28
CA GLU A 255 3.58 -2.69 19.25
C GLU A 255 5.09 -2.94 19.23
N GLU A 256 5.51 -4.19 19.07
CA GLU A 256 6.92 -4.58 19.10
C GLU A 256 7.72 -3.90 17.97
N ILE A 257 7.25 -4.00 16.73
CA ILE A 257 7.91 -3.37 15.58
C ILE A 257 7.70 -1.86 15.54
N ASP A 258 6.55 -1.37 16.03
CA ASP A 258 6.29 0.07 16.15
C ASP A 258 7.30 0.70 17.11
N ARG A 259 7.55 0.06 18.25
CA ARG A 259 8.59 0.47 19.21
C ARG A 259 10.00 0.35 18.64
N GLU A 260 10.33 -0.77 18.00
CA GLU A 260 11.65 -0.96 17.39
C GLU A 260 11.96 0.13 16.35
N SER A 261 10.98 0.47 15.51
CA SER A 261 11.14 1.47 14.47
C SER A 261 11.41 2.89 15.00
N ARG A 262 10.93 3.19 16.22
CA ARG A 262 11.03 4.51 16.86
C ARG A 262 12.22 4.66 17.81
N THR A 263 12.98 3.59 18.03
CA THR A 263 14.06 3.57 19.02
C THR A 263 15.40 3.25 18.38
N GLY A 264 16.48 3.71 19.01
CA GLY A 264 17.84 3.32 18.65
C GLY A 264 18.12 1.85 18.96
N PRO A 265 19.25 1.29 18.46
CA PRO A 265 19.71 -0.04 18.83
C PRO A 265 19.82 -0.15 20.36
N SER A 266 19.27 -1.23 20.92
CA SER A 266 19.46 -1.52 22.34
C SER A 266 20.85 -2.12 22.57
N GLU A 267 21.44 -1.95 23.76
CA GLU A 267 22.83 -2.36 24.06
C GLU A 267 23.14 -3.86 23.76
N GLY A 268 22.12 -4.70 23.56
CA GLY A 268 22.25 -6.11 23.20
C GLY A 268 22.21 -6.46 21.69
N GLU A 269 21.97 -5.50 20.80
CA GLU A 269 21.93 -5.72 19.34
C GLU A 269 23.22 -5.30 18.61
N ALA A 270 24.20 -4.75 19.34
CA ALA A 270 25.45 -4.23 18.80
C ALA A 270 26.57 -5.28 18.64
N GLN A 271 26.24 -6.57 18.52
CA GLN A 271 27.21 -7.67 18.34
C GLN A 271 26.97 -8.45 17.05
#